data_AF-A0A934LQE4-F1
#
_entry.id   AF-A0A934LQE4-F1
#
_cell.length_a   1.000
_cell.length_b   1.000
_cell.length_c   1.000
_cell.angle_alpha   90.00
_cell.angle_beta   90.00
_cell.angle_gamma   90.00
#
_symmetry.space_group_name_H-M   'P 1'
#
loop_
_entity.id
_entity.type
_entity.pdbx_description
1 polymer ?
#
loop_
_entity_poly.entity_id
_entity_poly.type
_entity_poly.pdbx_seq_one_letter_code
_entity_poly.pdbx_strand_id
1 'polypeptide(L)' 'MQRVVITGLGAVTPIGLTVEEFWRNLVDGVSGVGPITRFDPTGFPVRIAAEVKGFDPRDYMDFKEARRSHRS' A
#
# COMPACT_ATOMS: atom_id res chain seq x y z
N MET A 1 34.49 -0.04 14.26
CA MET A 1 33.02 -0.10 14.19
C MET A 1 32.56 0.84 13.08
N GLN A 2 31.83 0.37 12.07
CA GLN A 2 31.23 1.24 11.04
C GLN A 2 29.80 1.59 11.47
N ARG A 3 29.42 2.87 11.40
CA ARG A 3 28.06 3.31 11.68
C ARG A 3 27.23 3.20 10.41
N VAL A 4 26.15 2.44 10.47
CA VAL A 4 25.17 2.33 9.39
C VAL A 4 23.98 3.22 9.75
N VAL A 5 23.47 3.95 8.76
CA VAL A 5 22.32 4.84 8.90
C VAL A 5 21.31 4.60 7.78
N ILE A 6 20.07 5.01 8.01
CA ILE A 6 19.00 5.01 7.01
C ILE A 6 19.07 6.35 6.26
N THR A 7 19.19 6.30 4.94
CA THR A 7 19.29 7.50 4.08
C THR A 7 18.04 7.74 3.22
N GLY A 8 17.07 6.83 3.26
CA GLY A 8 15.84 6.93 2.49
C GLY A 8 14.76 6.01 3.01
N LEU A 9 13.51 6.44 2.83
CA LEU A 9 12.30 5.70 3.17
C LEU A 9 11.35 5.73 1.97
N GLY A 10 10.58 4.66 1.81
CA GLY A 10 9.50 4.55 0.84
C GLY A 10 8.42 3.64 1.40
N ALA A 11 7.16 4.04 1.25
CA ALA A 11 6.03 3.31 1.82
C ALA A 11 4.82 3.41 0.89
N VAL A 12 4.24 2.26 0.54
CA VAL A 12 2.96 2.16 -0.15
C VAL A 12 2.04 1.33 0.75
N THR A 13 1.06 1.98 1.35
CA THR A 13 0.25 1.41 2.42
C THR A 13 -1.23 1.78 2.27
N PRO A 14 -2.14 1.06 2.95
CA PRO A 14 -3.58 1.38 2.95
C PRO A 14 -3.92 2.76 3.55
N ILE A 15 -2.98 3.37 4.27
CA ILE A 15 -3.12 4.68 4.91
C ILE A 15 -2.20 5.74 4.29
N GLY A 16 -1.57 5.45 3.14
CA GLY A 16 -0.79 6.45 2.41
C GLY A 16 0.16 5.84 1.39
N LEU A 17 0.33 6.54 0.28
CA LEU A 17 1.20 6.14 -0.84
C LEU A 17 2.59 6.80 -0.79
N THR A 18 2.79 7.75 0.13
CA THR A 18 4.09 8.36 0.42
C THR A 18 4.43 8.25 1.89
N VAL A 19 5.69 8.49 2.24
CA VAL A 19 6.18 8.43 3.63
C VAL A 19 5.51 9.49 4.50
N GLU A 20 5.31 10.70 3.96
CA GLU A 20 4.69 11.83 4.65
C GLU A 20 3.21 11.55 4.94
N GLU A 21 2.48 11.04 3.93
CA GLU A 21 1.07 10.68 4.09
C GLU A 21 0.91 9.53 5.07
N PHE A 22 1.71 8.47 4.91
CA PHE A 22 1.73 7.34 5.83
C PHE A 22 1.98 7.78 7.27
N TRP A 23 3.01 8.60 7.50
CA TRP A 23 3.37 9.04 8.85
C TRP A 23 2.28 9.91 9.48
N ARG A 24 1.74 10.89 8.73
CA ARG A 24 0.65 11.73 9.22
C ARG A 24 -0.56 10.89 9.62
N ASN A 25 -1.03 10.03 8.72
CA ASN A 25 -2.22 9.23 8.94
C ASN A 25 -2.01 8.18 10.05
N LEU A 26 -0.79 7.68 10.21
CA LEU A 26 -0.42 6.81 11.32
C LEU A 26 -0.53 7.54 12.67
N VAL A 27 0.01 8.76 12.77
CA VAL A 27 -0.03 9.59 13.98
C VAL A 27 -1.48 10.00 14.31
N ASP A 28 -2.27 10.31 13.28
CA ASP A 28 -3.67 10.71 13.41
C ASP A 28 -4.61 9.51 13.70
N GLY A 29 -4.10 8.28 13.73
CA GLY A 29 -4.88 7.08 14.03
C GLY A 29 -5.88 6.69 12.93
N VAL A 30 -5.60 7.07 11.67
CA VAL A 30 -6.45 6.77 10.52
C VAL A 30 -6.45 5.27 10.25
N SER A 31 -7.65 4.67 10.17
CA SER A 31 -7.81 3.27 9.79
C SER A 31 -7.86 3.12 8.26
N GLY A 32 -6.98 2.28 7.72
CA GLY A 32 -7.00 1.87 6.31
C GLY A 32 -7.96 0.71 6.00
N VAL A 33 -8.61 0.15 7.02
CA VAL A 33 -9.50 -1.02 6.86
C VAL A 33 -10.82 -0.59 6.23
N GLY A 34 -11.26 -1.32 5.20
CA GLY A 34 -12.54 -1.11 4.55
C GLY A 34 -13.09 -2.40 3.93
N PRO A 35 -14.21 -2.32 3.21
CA PRO A 35 -14.74 -3.45 2.44
C PRO A 35 -13.73 -3.95 1.41
N ILE A 36 -13.66 -5.26 1.21
CA ILE A 36 -12.85 -5.86 0.13
C ILE A 36 -13.42 -5.40 -1.21
N THR A 37 -12.58 -4.78 -2.05
CA THR A 37 -12.94 -4.35 -3.41
C THR A 37 -12.18 -5.12 -4.48
N ARG A 38 -11.11 -5.81 -4.09
CA ARG A 38 -10.22 -6.50 -5.03
C ARG A 38 -10.80 -7.79 -5.62
N PHE A 39 -11.72 -8.43 -4.92
CA PHE A 39 -12.42 -9.65 -5.36
C PHE A 39 -13.80 -9.72 -4.72
N ASP A 40 -14.65 -10.66 -5.15
CA ASP A 40 -15.97 -10.89 -4.55
C ASP A 40 -15.85 -11.66 -3.22
N PRO A 41 -16.15 -11.03 -2.06
CA PRO A 41 -16.00 -11.67 -0.76
C PRO A 41 -17.24 -12.49 -0.33
N THR A 42 -18.27 -12.64 -1.18
CA THR A 42 -19.57 -13.22 -0.77
C THR A 42 -19.46 -14.63 -0.17
N GLY A 43 -18.53 -15.45 -0.67
CA GLY A 43 -18.28 -16.81 -0.16
C GLY A 43 -17.36 -16.90 1.06
N PHE A 44 -16.85 -15.78 1.57
CA PHE A 44 -15.85 -15.75 2.65
C PHE A 44 -16.45 -15.24 3.97
N PRO A 45 -15.97 -15.75 5.12
CA PRO A 45 -16.38 -15.24 6.43
C PRO A 45 -15.86 -13.82 6.70
N VAL A 46 -14.76 -13.43 6.03
CA VAL A 46 -14.13 -12.10 6.16
C VAL A 46 -14.47 -11.26 4.95
N ARG A 47 -14.97 -10.05 5.19
CA ARG A 47 -15.40 -9.08 4.15
C ARG A 47 -14.66 -7.75 4.20
N ILE A 48 -13.68 -7.64 5.09
CA ILE A 48 -12.88 -6.43 5.30
C ILE A 48 -11.41 -6.72 5.04
N ALA A 49 -10.71 -5.73 4.49
CA ALA A 49 -9.28 -5.75 4.29
C ALA A 49 -8.71 -4.33 4.36
N ALA A 50 -7.41 -4.23 4.60
CA ALA A 50 -6.67 -2.98 4.45
C ALA A 50 -6.05 -2.96 3.04
N GLU A 51 -6.86 -2.60 2.05
CA GLU A 51 -6.41 -2.52 0.65
C GLU A 51 -5.69 -1.19 0.38
N VAL A 52 -4.61 -1.23 -0.41
CA VAL A 52 -3.95 -0.01 -0.91
C VAL A 52 -4.86 0.66 -1.93
N LYS A 53 -5.24 1.91 -1.67
CA LYS A 53 -6.16 2.70 -2.50
C LYS A 53 -5.37 3.63 -3.41
N GLY A 54 -5.76 3.73 -4.68
CA GLY A 54 -5.20 4.71 -5.62
C GLY A 54 -3.79 4.41 -6.13
N PHE A 55 -3.22 3.23 -5.88
CA PHE A 55 -1.91 2.86 -6.41
C PHE A 55 -1.99 2.51 -7.90
N ASP A 56 -1.33 3.30 -8.75
CA ASP A 56 -1.10 2.98 -10.15
C ASP A 56 0.36 2.55 -10.38
N PRO A 57 0.63 1.30 -10.78
CA PRO A 57 1.98 0.83 -11.14
C PRO A 57 2.63 1.64 -12.28
N ARG A 58 1.83 2.23 -13.19
CA ARG A 58 2.31 2.88 -14.41
C ARG A 58 3.02 4.20 -14.11
N ASP A 59 2.81 4.73 -12.92
CA ASP A 59 3.51 5.91 -12.41
C ASP A 59 4.97 5.59 -12.06
N TYR A 60 5.33 4.31 -11.92
CA TYR A 60 6.64 3.86 -11.43
C TYR A 60 7.38 2.91 -12.36
N MET A 61 6.69 2.26 -13.30
CA MET A 61 7.30 1.31 -14.22
C MET A 61 6.57 1.27 -15.57
N ASP A 62 7.23 0.74 -16.59
CA ASP A 62 6.61 0.62 -17.91
C ASP A 62 5.43 -0.37 -17.89
N PHE A 63 4.57 -0.32 -18.92
CA PHE A 63 3.39 -1.19 -19.00
C PHE A 63 3.72 -2.69 -18.98
N LYS A 64 4.83 -3.08 -19.61
CA LYS A 64 5.26 -4.48 -19.74
C LYS A 64 5.76 -5.02 -18.39
N GLU A 65 6.49 -4.20 -17.65
CA GLU A 65 6.96 -4.46 -16.28
C GLU A 65 5.79 -4.46 -15.29
N ALA A 66 4.87 -3.49 -15.40
CA ALA A 66 3.67 -3.39 -14.56
C ALA A 66 2.77 -4.62 -14.65
N ARG A 67 2.71 -5.25 -15.84
CA ARG A 67 1.93 -6.46 -16.09
C ARG A 67 2.63 -7.72 -15.58
N ARG A 68 3.96 -7.76 -15.59
CA ARG A 68 4.76 -8.91 -15.14
C ARG A 68 4.98 -8.91 -13.63
N SER A 69 4.87 -7.75 -12.99
CA SER A 69 5.01 -7.61 -11.55
C SER A 69 3.75 -8.07 -10.82
N HIS A 70 3.89 -9.11 -9.99
CA HIS A 70 2.79 -9.62 -9.20
C HIS A 70 2.39 -8.61 -8.11
N ARG A 71 1.08 -8.43 -7.91
CA ARG A 71 0.53 -7.69 -6.78
C ARG A 71 -0.21 -8.69 -5.92
N SER A 72 0.44 -9.24 -4.90
CA SER A 72 -0.25 -10.01 -3.86
C SER A 72 -0.85 -9.06 -2.84
#